data_AF-A0A6L4Z0P4-F1
#
_entry.id   AF-A0A6L4Z0P4-F1
#
_cell.length_a   1.000
_cell.length_b   1.000
_cell.length_c   1.000
_cell.angle_alpha   90.00
_cell.angle_beta   90.00
_cell.angle_gamma   90.00
#
_symmetry.space_group_name_H-M   'P 1'
#
loop_
_entity.id
_entity.type
_entity.pdbx_description
1 polymer ?
#
loop_
_entity_poly.entity_id
_entity_poly.type
_entity_poly.pdbx_seq_one_letter_code
_entity_poly.pdbx_strand_id
1 'polypeptide(L)'
;MKKNIKSDPTPVCGQMVSRMFLLLLLLLSGPGLFSQDTFSIVAIDSITGEIGSAGASCVGSSSGYPHGAQILSDVIPGIGAIHTQASWHATNQQRAHDWMMQGLSPQEIIDLLVANDVGNNPTIRQYGIVDYNSGHPRSAAYTGVNCMDYKNHVAHLNYSIQGNILMGQEILDSMESRFLNTGGTLADRLMAALQGAKVIGADTRCGIHNTSSQSSFLRVARMNNQPDSLYLDLYMSYPYNLTGIYPVDPIDSLQTLYDAWKVYVNVIDNPGGFNPCLKVFTESSGTTTFDFGLCHNYPGSRVEIYDITGRRITGFEVNSPLEGIQLKNHGILIYRILDKENRQMAEGKFILPEHR
;
A
#
# COMPACT_ATOMS: atom_id res chain seq x y z
N MET A 1 -62.45 -84.43 12.43
CA MET A 1 -62.90 -83.88 11.12
C MET A 1 -61.84 -82.89 10.63
N LYS A 2 -61.28 -83.12 9.42
CA LYS A 2 -60.69 -82.20 8.40
C LYS A 2 -60.10 -80.85 8.89
N LYS A 3 -58.92 -80.33 8.52
CA LYS A 3 -57.87 -80.53 7.49
C LYS A 3 -56.62 -79.73 7.98
N ASN A 4 -55.38 -80.23 7.88
CA ASN A 4 -54.32 -79.85 6.90
C ASN A 4 -54.11 -78.32 6.71
N ILE A 5 -52.92 -77.67 6.68
CA ILE A 5 -51.48 -78.04 6.53
C ILE A 5 -50.63 -76.76 6.84
N LYS A 6 -49.45 -76.96 7.48
CA LYS A 6 -48.10 -76.30 7.44
C LYS A 6 -47.97 -74.84 6.92
N SER A 7 -47.13 -73.96 7.48
CA SER A 7 -45.66 -74.11 7.69
C SER A 7 -45.05 -72.94 8.51
N ASP A 8 -44.07 -73.27 9.34
CA ASP A 8 -43.07 -72.44 10.06
C ASP A 8 -42.01 -71.80 9.11
N PRO A 9 -40.98 -71.01 9.54
CA PRO A 9 -40.62 -70.46 10.88
C PRO A 9 -40.14 -68.96 10.82
N THR A 10 -40.03 -68.16 11.88
CA THR A 10 -38.86 -67.99 12.78
C THR A 10 -39.02 -66.66 13.56
N PRO A 11 -38.35 -66.48 14.71
CA PRO A 11 -38.78 -65.55 15.76
C PRO A 11 -38.08 -64.19 15.70
N VAL A 12 -38.84 -63.12 15.89
CA VAL A 12 -38.30 -61.80 16.24
C VAL A 12 -38.19 -61.73 17.76
N CYS A 13 -36.98 -61.94 18.27
CA CYS A 13 -36.64 -61.68 19.67
C CYS A 13 -36.44 -60.18 19.86
N GLY A 14 -37.30 -59.57 20.66
CA GLY A 14 -37.16 -58.18 21.10
C GLY A 14 -36.21 -58.02 22.28
N GLN A 15 -36.06 -56.75 22.68
CA GLN A 15 -35.16 -56.16 23.69
C GLN A 15 -33.83 -55.69 23.07
N MET A 16 -33.30 -54.49 23.29
CA MET A 16 -33.56 -53.46 24.31
C MET A 16 -32.67 -52.23 23.96
N VAL A 17 -33.07 -51.02 24.41
CA VAL A 17 -32.25 -49.77 24.53
C VAL A 17 -31.77 -49.17 23.18
N SER A 18 -31.64 -47.87 22.91
CA SER A 18 -31.35 -46.71 23.75
C SER A 18 -31.54 -45.43 22.91
N ARG A 19 -32.20 -44.44 23.52
CA ARG A 19 -31.91 -42.99 23.46
C ARG A 19 -31.63 -42.32 22.11
N MET A 20 -32.58 -41.45 21.73
CA MET A 20 -32.36 -40.06 21.32
C MET A 20 -31.08 -39.78 20.51
N PHE A 21 -31.18 -39.86 19.19
CA PHE A 21 -30.27 -39.15 18.27
C PHE A 21 -31.08 -38.18 17.42
N LEU A 22 -31.41 -37.04 18.03
CA LEU A 22 -31.83 -35.84 17.31
C LEU A 22 -31.01 -34.69 17.87
N LEU A 23 -29.79 -34.50 17.35
CA LEU A 23 -28.95 -33.35 17.68
C LEU A 23 -28.25 -32.89 16.40
N LEU A 24 -28.95 -31.95 15.75
CA LEU A 24 -28.41 -30.64 15.39
C LEU A 24 -27.09 -30.67 14.59
N LEU A 25 -27.23 -30.76 13.26
CA LEU A 25 -26.23 -30.21 12.33
C LEU A 25 -26.28 -28.68 12.43
N LEU A 26 -25.65 -28.13 13.47
CA LEU A 26 -25.33 -26.71 13.52
C LEU A 26 -24.11 -26.50 12.63
N LEU A 27 -24.36 -25.87 11.49
CA LEU A 27 -23.38 -25.20 10.64
C LEU A 27 -22.46 -24.33 11.51
N LEU A 28 -21.26 -24.83 11.80
CA LEU A 28 -20.14 -24.00 12.23
C LEU A 28 -19.58 -23.28 11.01
N SER A 29 -20.36 -22.35 10.46
CA SER A 29 -19.81 -21.22 9.72
C SER A 29 -19.40 -20.17 10.75
N GLY A 30 -18.30 -20.44 11.47
CA GLY A 30 -17.57 -19.36 12.13
C GLY A 30 -16.96 -18.46 11.06
N PRO A 31 -16.86 -17.15 11.26
CA PRO A 31 -16.01 -16.34 10.39
C PRO A 31 -14.62 -16.96 10.45
N GLY A 32 -14.11 -17.42 9.32
CA GLY A 32 -12.74 -17.89 9.22
C GLY A 32 -11.85 -16.76 9.71
N LEU A 33 -11.17 -16.98 10.84
CA LEU A 33 -10.03 -16.18 11.23
C LEU A 33 -8.97 -16.46 10.18
N PHE A 34 -9.01 -15.68 9.09
CA PHE A 34 -7.93 -15.66 8.12
C PHE A 34 -6.72 -15.11 8.86
N SER A 35 -5.84 -16.03 9.24
CA SER A 35 -4.45 -15.78 9.53
C SER A 35 -3.90 -14.74 8.57
N GLN A 36 -3.39 -13.61 9.06
CA GLN A 36 -2.84 -12.49 8.28
C GLN A 36 -1.32 -12.43 8.45
N ASP A 37 -0.58 -13.33 7.80
CA ASP A 37 0.88 -13.21 7.70
C ASP A 37 1.22 -11.83 7.11
N THR A 38 2.24 -11.17 7.63
CA THR A 38 2.45 -9.75 7.34
C THR A 38 3.87 -9.39 7.72
N PHE A 39 4.55 -8.60 6.90
CA PHE A 39 5.76 -7.89 7.28
C PHE A 39 5.63 -6.42 6.96
N SER A 40 6.08 -5.56 7.87
CA SER A 40 5.88 -4.13 7.75
C SER A 40 6.92 -3.35 8.55
N ILE A 41 7.10 -2.08 8.18
CA ILE A 41 8.01 -1.12 8.79
C ILE A 41 7.31 0.24 8.95
N VAL A 42 7.48 0.85 10.12
CA VAL A 42 7.25 2.29 10.33
C VAL A 42 8.58 2.94 10.66
N ALA A 43 8.80 4.16 10.18
CA ALA A 43 10.06 4.86 10.39
C ALA A 43 9.88 6.38 10.36
N ILE A 44 10.81 7.07 11.01
CA ILE A 44 10.94 8.52 10.99
C ILE A 44 12.35 8.89 10.55
N ASP A 45 12.44 9.85 9.63
CA ASP A 45 13.71 10.53 9.37
C ASP A 45 13.87 11.69 10.34
N SER A 46 14.82 11.58 11.28
CA SER A 46 15.07 12.60 12.29
C SER A 46 15.61 13.92 11.74
N ILE A 47 16.11 13.94 10.50
CA ILE A 47 16.66 15.15 9.87
C ILE A 47 15.53 15.94 9.20
N THR A 48 14.67 15.26 8.43
CA THR A 48 13.61 15.91 7.65
C THR A 48 12.27 15.97 8.39
N GLY A 49 12.08 15.15 9.42
CA GLY A 49 10.79 14.94 10.08
C GLY A 49 9.80 14.14 9.21
N GLU A 50 10.27 13.53 8.10
CA GLU A 50 9.42 12.64 7.31
C GLU A 50 9.01 11.43 8.15
N ILE A 51 7.74 11.07 8.04
CA ILE A 51 7.14 9.92 8.71
C ILE A 51 6.74 8.94 7.63
N GLY A 52 7.09 7.67 7.80
CA GLY A 52 6.97 6.69 6.75
C GLY A 52 6.46 5.34 7.24
N SER A 53 5.80 4.64 6.34
CA SER A 53 5.08 3.41 6.61
C SER A 53 5.08 2.55 5.34
N ALA A 54 5.47 1.29 5.45
CA ALA A 54 5.48 0.36 4.33
C ALA A 54 5.21 -1.06 4.82
N GLY A 55 4.60 -1.89 3.98
CA GLY A 55 4.35 -3.28 4.35
C GLY A 55 3.77 -4.11 3.22
N ALA A 56 3.73 -5.42 3.43
CA ALA A 56 3.11 -6.36 2.51
C ALA A 56 2.49 -7.55 3.26
N SER A 57 1.52 -8.20 2.63
CA SER A 57 0.80 -9.35 3.18
C SER A 57 0.22 -10.22 2.07
N CYS A 58 0.06 -11.51 2.32
CA CYS A 58 -0.78 -12.43 1.54
C CYS A 58 -2.27 -12.26 1.87
N VAL A 59 -2.70 -11.01 2.06
CA VAL A 59 -4.10 -10.60 2.16
C VAL A 59 -4.37 -9.68 0.97
N GLY A 60 -5.16 -10.17 0.02
CA GLY A 60 -5.60 -9.39 -1.12
C GLY A 60 -6.69 -8.37 -0.79
N SER A 61 -7.11 -7.61 -1.79
CA SER A 61 -8.15 -6.60 -1.66
C SER A 61 -9.52 -7.27 -1.53
N SER A 62 -10.35 -6.75 -0.62
CA SER A 62 -11.74 -7.17 -0.43
C SER A 62 -12.64 -5.96 -0.17
N SER A 63 -13.95 -6.15 -0.04
CA SER A 63 -14.86 -5.07 0.34
C SER A 63 -14.57 -4.46 1.71
N GLY A 64 -14.01 -5.24 2.65
CA GLY A 64 -13.65 -4.76 3.99
C GLY A 64 -12.26 -4.13 4.08
N TYR A 65 -11.38 -4.43 3.13
CA TYR A 65 -10.00 -3.95 3.05
C TYR A 65 -9.64 -3.74 1.57
N PRO A 66 -10.08 -2.64 0.94
CA PRO A 66 -9.98 -2.44 -0.50
C PRO A 66 -8.53 -2.38 -1.00
N HIS A 67 -7.57 -2.07 -0.13
CA HIS A 67 -6.15 -1.95 -0.47
C HIS A 67 -5.26 -3.00 0.21
N GLY A 68 -5.85 -4.12 0.66
CA GLY A 68 -5.11 -5.24 1.27
C GLY A 68 -4.30 -4.81 2.49
N ALA A 69 -2.99 -5.07 2.47
CA ALA A 69 -2.04 -4.77 3.55
C ALA A 69 -2.00 -3.30 3.97
N GLN A 70 -2.47 -2.36 3.16
CA GLN A 70 -2.50 -0.95 3.57
C GLN A 70 -3.38 -0.71 4.81
N ILE A 71 -4.35 -1.58 5.09
CA ILE A 71 -5.23 -1.47 6.27
C ILE A 71 -4.48 -1.42 7.61
N LEU A 72 -3.27 -1.96 7.63
CA LEU A 72 -2.43 -2.02 8.83
C LEU A 72 -1.90 -0.63 9.21
N SER A 73 -1.83 0.29 8.23
CA SER A 73 -1.11 1.56 8.29
C SER A 73 -1.99 2.71 8.71
N ASP A 74 -1.56 3.42 9.74
CA ASP A 74 -2.05 4.75 10.10
C ASP A 74 -0.85 5.70 10.17
N VAL A 75 -0.82 6.70 9.28
CA VAL A 75 0.25 7.70 9.19
C VAL A 75 -0.38 9.04 9.53
N ILE A 76 0.17 9.70 10.56
CA ILE A 76 -0.35 10.96 11.09
C ILE A 76 0.72 12.04 10.81
N PRO A 77 0.53 12.88 9.77
CA PRO A 77 1.48 13.93 9.42
C PRO A 77 1.90 14.79 10.61
N GLY A 78 3.21 14.98 10.77
CA GLY A 78 3.77 15.77 11.85
C GLY A 78 3.81 15.10 13.23
N ILE A 79 3.20 13.91 13.40
CA ILE A 79 3.09 13.24 14.70
C ILE A 79 3.76 11.87 14.71
N GLY A 80 3.37 10.94 13.84
CA GLY A 80 3.91 9.58 13.89
C GLY A 80 3.22 8.59 12.96
N ALA A 81 3.60 7.32 13.07
CA ALA A 81 2.97 6.23 12.33
C ALA A 81 2.75 5.01 13.23
N ILE A 82 1.63 4.32 12.98
CA ILE A 82 1.15 3.19 13.76
C ILE A 82 0.85 2.05 12.78
N HIS A 83 1.45 0.89 13.03
CA HIS A 83 1.06 -0.38 12.45
C HIS A 83 0.32 -1.23 13.46
N THR A 84 -0.85 -1.72 13.06
CA THR A 84 -1.62 -2.72 13.79
C THR A 84 -1.81 -3.93 12.88
N GLN A 85 -1.36 -5.10 13.31
CA GLN A 85 -1.39 -6.33 12.51
C GLN A 85 -1.53 -7.57 13.41
N ALA A 86 -1.57 -8.76 12.80
CA ALA A 86 -1.90 -10.05 13.43
C ALA A 86 -3.27 -10.03 14.14
N SER A 87 -4.26 -10.63 13.50
CA SER A 87 -5.67 -10.48 13.91
C SER A 87 -6.02 -8.99 14.08
N TRP A 88 -5.86 -8.21 13.02
CA TRP A 88 -6.15 -6.76 13.04
C TRP A 88 -7.55 -6.46 13.59
N HIS A 89 -7.68 -5.31 14.27
CA HIS A 89 -8.97 -4.83 14.79
C HIS A 89 -9.08 -3.31 14.69
N ALA A 90 -10.04 -2.82 13.90
CA ALA A 90 -10.25 -1.39 13.61
C ALA A 90 -10.27 -0.51 14.87
N THR A 91 -11.02 -0.92 15.90
CA THR A 91 -11.13 -0.14 17.14
C THR A 91 -9.81 -0.02 17.91
N ASN A 92 -8.93 -1.01 17.84
CA ASN A 92 -7.61 -0.90 18.45
C ASN A 92 -6.76 0.13 17.70
N GLN A 93 -6.79 0.10 16.36
CA GLN A 93 -6.10 1.09 15.53
C GLN A 93 -6.60 2.51 15.79
N GLN A 94 -7.92 2.71 15.86
CA GLN A 94 -8.49 4.02 16.19
C GLN A 94 -8.09 4.50 17.60
N ARG A 95 -8.07 3.62 18.61
CA ARG A 95 -7.61 3.99 19.95
C ARG A 95 -6.13 4.40 19.96
N ALA A 96 -5.30 3.67 19.23
CA ALA A 96 -3.88 4.01 19.08
C ALA A 96 -3.70 5.38 18.43
N HIS A 97 -4.46 5.67 17.36
CA HIS A 97 -4.52 6.98 16.72
C HIS A 97 -4.87 8.08 17.71
N ASP A 98 -5.99 7.91 18.43
CA ASP A 98 -6.51 8.92 19.37
C ASP A 98 -5.51 9.19 20.50
N TRP A 99 -4.81 8.17 20.99
CA TRP A 99 -3.78 8.31 22.02
C TRP A 99 -2.51 8.97 21.48
N MET A 100 -2.11 8.68 20.24
CA MET A 100 -1.00 9.38 19.59
C MET A 100 -1.32 10.87 19.40
N MET A 101 -2.54 11.20 18.98
CA MET A 101 -3.03 12.59 18.88
C MET A 101 -3.02 13.33 20.23
N GLN A 102 -3.12 12.60 21.34
CA GLN A 102 -3.00 13.13 22.71
C GLN A 102 -1.55 13.27 23.19
N GLY A 103 -0.57 12.88 22.38
CA GLY A 103 0.86 13.01 22.68
C GLY A 103 1.45 11.86 23.51
N LEU A 104 0.72 10.74 23.66
CA LEU A 104 1.26 9.55 24.33
C LEU A 104 2.42 8.96 23.53
N SER A 105 3.40 8.42 24.24
CA SER A 105 4.54 7.74 23.64
C SER A 105 4.16 6.41 22.98
N PRO A 106 4.95 5.93 21.99
CA PRO A 106 4.76 4.62 21.40
C PRO A 106 4.60 3.49 22.43
N GLN A 107 5.39 3.49 23.51
CA GLN A 107 5.30 2.47 24.56
C GLN A 107 4.02 2.61 25.38
N GLU A 108 3.62 3.82 25.78
CA GLU A 108 2.37 4.04 26.51
C GLU A 108 1.15 3.61 25.69
N ILE A 109 1.17 3.88 24.37
CA ILE A 109 0.12 3.44 23.45
C ILE A 109 0.05 1.90 23.41
N ILE A 110 1.19 1.21 23.30
CA ILE A 110 1.24 -0.25 23.31
C ILE A 110 0.73 -0.82 24.64
N ASP A 111 1.15 -0.26 25.78
CA ASP A 111 0.72 -0.72 27.09
C ASP A 111 -0.80 -0.59 27.25
N LEU A 112 -1.38 0.51 26.76
CA LEU A 112 -2.82 0.72 26.75
C LEU A 112 -3.55 -0.23 25.79
N LEU A 113 -3.00 -0.50 24.60
CA LEU A 113 -3.55 -1.48 23.66
C LEU A 113 -3.56 -2.89 24.26
N VAL A 114 -2.48 -3.29 24.95
CA VAL A 114 -2.37 -4.61 25.59
C VAL A 114 -3.35 -4.71 26.75
N ALA A 115 -3.43 -3.69 27.60
CA ALA A 115 -4.32 -3.70 28.76
C ALA A 115 -5.81 -3.61 28.37
N ASN A 116 -6.13 -3.01 27.21
CA ASN A 116 -7.50 -2.70 26.80
C ASN A 116 -7.86 -3.30 25.42
N ASP A 117 -7.25 -4.42 25.03
CA ASP A 117 -7.54 -5.07 23.74
C ASP A 117 -9.04 -5.33 23.61
N VAL A 118 -9.64 -4.87 22.51
CA VAL A 118 -11.09 -4.99 22.30
C VAL A 118 -11.56 -6.45 22.24
N GLY A 119 -10.70 -7.36 21.78
CA GLY A 119 -10.98 -8.81 21.79
C GLY A 119 -10.59 -9.51 23.09
N ASN A 120 -10.15 -8.77 24.11
CA ASN A 120 -9.61 -9.29 25.37
C ASN A 120 -8.53 -10.37 25.18
N ASN A 121 -7.78 -10.28 24.08
CA ASN A 121 -6.71 -11.20 23.73
C ASN A 121 -5.58 -10.44 23.03
N PRO A 122 -4.80 -9.63 23.75
CA PRO A 122 -3.66 -8.92 23.18
C PRO A 122 -2.56 -9.88 22.71
N THR A 123 -2.57 -11.14 23.15
CA THR A 123 -1.49 -12.11 22.84
C THR A 123 -1.48 -12.59 21.39
N ILE A 124 -2.53 -12.33 20.62
CA ILE A 124 -2.60 -12.64 19.18
C ILE A 124 -2.36 -11.39 18.30
N ARG A 125 -2.07 -10.24 18.91
CA ARG A 125 -1.88 -8.95 18.24
C ARG A 125 -0.41 -8.61 18.05
N GLN A 126 -0.13 -7.78 17.06
CA GLN A 126 1.20 -7.23 16.80
C GLN A 126 1.10 -5.74 16.47
N TYR A 127 1.96 -4.94 17.09
CA TYR A 127 1.98 -3.48 16.97
C TYR A 127 3.40 -3.00 16.71
N GLY A 128 3.54 -1.96 15.87
CA GLY A 128 4.78 -1.23 15.67
C GLY A 128 4.47 0.24 15.53
N ILE A 129 5.08 1.08 16.35
CA ILE A 129 4.71 2.49 16.49
C ILE A 129 5.97 3.35 16.52
N VAL A 130 5.94 4.46 15.78
CA VAL A 130 6.94 5.54 15.85
C VAL A 130 6.26 6.87 16.03
N ASP A 131 6.88 7.78 16.76
CA ASP A 131 6.42 9.16 16.86
C ASP A 131 7.58 10.16 16.81
N TYR A 132 7.27 11.38 16.36
CA TYR A 132 8.20 12.48 16.23
C TYR A 132 7.97 13.47 17.36
N ASN A 133 8.54 13.17 18.53
CA ASN A 133 8.39 14.02 19.70
C ASN A 133 9.32 15.23 19.63
N SER A 134 8.91 16.27 18.90
CA SER A 134 9.60 17.57 18.81
C SER A 134 11.08 17.45 18.43
N GLY A 135 11.41 16.65 17.42
CA GLY A 135 12.79 16.41 16.98
C GLY A 135 13.45 15.16 17.56
N HIS A 136 12.81 14.50 18.52
CA HIS A 136 13.30 13.26 19.13
C HIS A 136 12.39 12.10 18.73
N PRO A 137 12.76 11.31 17.72
CA PRO A 137 11.96 10.15 17.35
C PRO A 137 11.97 9.13 18.49
N ARG A 138 10.83 8.48 18.72
CA ARG A 138 10.71 7.31 19.59
C ARG A 138 10.06 6.18 18.81
N SER A 139 10.29 4.95 19.25
CA SER A 139 9.56 3.80 18.74
C SER A 139 9.25 2.82 19.85
N ALA A 140 8.26 1.98 19.60
CA ALA A 140 8.00 0.79 20.38
C ALA A 140 7.33 -0.26 19.51
N ALA A 141 7.48 -1.52 19.90
CA ALA A 141 6.90 -2.65 19.19
C ALA A 141 6.43 -3.71 20.18
N TYR A 142 5.45 -4.49 19.76
CA TYR A 142 4.91 -5.59 20.54
C TYR A 142 4.53 -6.73 19.60
N THR A 143 4.92 -7.94 19.97
CA THR A 143 4.49 -9.18 19.30
C THR A 143 3.93 -10.11 20.35
N GLY A 144 2.63 -10.35 20.27
CA GLY A 144 1.96 -11.27 21.16
C GLY A 144 2.48 -12.70 21.01
N VAL A 145 2.65 -13.39 22.13
CA VAL A 145 3.20 -14.75 22.18
C VAL A 145 2.38 -15.78 21.39
N ASN A 146 1.12 -15.49 21.10
CA ASN A 146 0.19 -16.33 20.34
C ASN A 146 -0.07 -15.82 18.92
N CYS A 147 0.67 -14.82 18.41
CA CYS A 147 0.69 -14.64 16.96
C CYS A 147 1.25 -15.93 16.31
N MET A 148 0.97 -16.16 15.04
CA MET A 148 1.40 -17.38 14.37
C MET A 148 2.86 -17.26 13.90
N ASP A 149 3.61 -18.36 14.00
CA ASP A 149 5.04 -18.41 13.70
C ASP A 149 5.33 -18.52 12.20
N TYR A 150 6.47 -18.02 11.71
CA TYR A 150 7.48 -17.26 12.48
C TYR A 150 7.02 -15.84 12.76
N LYS A 151 7.13 -15.38 14.02
CA LYS A 151 6.78 -14.02 14.43
C LYS A 151 7.91 -13.36 15.17
N ASN A 152 8.16 -12.09 14.87
CA ASN A 152 9.03 -11.25 15.69
C ASN A 152 8.84 -9.77 15.36
N HIS A 153 9.53 -8.91 16.10
CA HIS A 153 9.74 -7.51 15.79
C HIS A 153 11.17 -7.09 16.13
N VAL A 154 11.62 -6.02 15.48
CA VAL A 154 12.87 -5.31 15.75
C VAL A 154 12.51 -3.83 15.86
N ALA A 155 12.90 -3.19 16.96
CA ALA A 155 12.62 -1.78 17.21
C ALA A 155 13.91 -1.04 17.59
N HIS A 156 14.13 0.09 16.94
CA HIS A 156 15.24 1.01 17.18
C HIS A 156 14.69 2.43 17.32
N LEU A 157 15.54 3.41 17.69
CA LEU A 157 15.10 4.75 18.10
C LEU A 157 14.06 5.40 17.17
N ASN A 158 14.22 5.26 15.85
CA ASN A 158 13.40 5.93 14.85
C ASN A 158 12.66 4.99 13.88
N TYR A 159 12.66 3.68 14.12
CA TYR A 159 11.90 2.74 13.29
C TYR A 159 11.51 1.48 14.05
N SER A 160 10.46 0.82 13.55
CA SER A 160 10.02 -0.50 14.01
C SER A 160 9.69 -1.36 12.80
N ILE A 161 10.24 -2.57 12.78
CA ILE A 161 9.98 -3.61 11.78
C ILE A 161 9.35 -4.78 12.49
N GLN A 162 8.26 -5.33 11.95
CA GLN A 162 7.55 -6.43 12.56
C GLN A 162 6.97 -7.34 11.51
N GLY A 163 6.85 -8.61 11.86
CA GLY A 163 6.08 -9.53 11.06
C GLY A 163 5.65 -10.79 11.78
N ASN A 164 4.67 -11.46 11.18
CA ASN A 164 4.13 -12.73 11.64
C ASN A 164 3.94 -13.65 10.45
N ILE A 165 4.10 -14.94 10.73
CA ILE A 165 3.97 -16.04 9.78
C ILE A 165 4.91 -15.87 8.59
N LEU A 166 6.12 -15.47 8.98
CA LEU A 166 7.22 -15.30 8.08
C LEU A 166 7.87 -16.66 7.81
N MET A 167 8.61 -16.74 6.72
CA MET A 167 9.53 -17.85 6.48
C MET A 167 10.54 -18.03 7.62
N GLY A 168 10.99 -16.91 8.22
CA GLY A 168 11.91 -16.89 9.34
C GLY A 168 12.36 -15.47 9.70
N GLN A 169 13.28 -15.38 10.68
CA GLN A 169 13.86 -14.12 11.15
C GLN A 169 14.62 -13.38 10.04
N GLU A 170 15.21 -14.12 9.11
CA GLU A 170 15.97 -13.60 7.98
C GLU A 170 15.20 -12.60 7.13
N ILE A 171 13.86 -12.67 7.13
CA ILE A 171 13.00 -11.68 6.45
C ILE A 171 13.14 -10.31 7.12
N LEU A 172 13.04 -10.25 8.45
CA LEU A 172 13.18 -9.02 9.22
C LEU A 172 14.61 -8.48 9.16
N ASP A 173 15.60 -9.36 9.29
CA ASP A 173 17.02 -8.98 9.21
C ASP A 173 17.37 -8.39 7.84
N SER A 174 16.83 -8.96 6.75
CA SER A 174 17.03 -8.46 5.39
C SER A 174 16.33 -7.12 5.16
N MET A 175 15.11 -6.94 5.67
CA MET A 175 14.40 -5.65 5.65
C MET A 175 15.21 -4.57 6.36
N GLU A 176 15.66 -4.85 7.59
CA GLU A 176 16.46 -3.93 8.39
C GLU A 176 17.78 -3.57 7.70
N SER A 177 18.52 -4.59 7.25
CA SER A 177 19.79 -4.39 6.57
C SER A 177 19.64 -3.47 5.35
N ARG A 178 18.60 -3.66 4.53
CA ARG A 178 18.39 -2.78 3.37
C ARG A 178 17.91 -1.39 3.74
N PHE A 179 17.07 -1.25 4.76
CA PHE A 179 16.66 0.05 5.27
C PHE A 179 17.87 0.88 5.72
N LEU A 180 18.77 0.28 6.51
CA LEU A 180 19.94 0.94 7.09
C LEU A 180 21.03 1.24 6.06
N ASN A 181 21.22 0.37 5.06
CA ASN A 181 22.31 0.50 4.08
C ASN A 181 21.90 1.25 2.80
N THR A 182 20.65 1.69 2.69
CA THR A 182 20.17 2.48 1.55
C THR A 182 20.30 3.96 1.86
N GLY A 183 20.99 4.71 0.99
CA GLY A 183 21.00 6.18 1.04
C GLY A 183 19.77 6.79 0.37
N GLY A 184 19.60 8.09 0.52
CA GLY A 184 18.51 8.85 -0.11
C GLY A 184 17.40 9.22 0.86
N THR A 185 16.19 9.40 0.32
CA THR A 185 15.01 9.84 1.08
C THR A 185 14.48 8.75 2.00
N LEU A 186 13.59 9.09 2.93
CA LEU A 186 12.90 8.06 3.72
C LEU A 186 12.15 7.06 2.83
N ALA A 187 11.55 7.54 1.74
CA ALA A 187 10.85 6.69 0.77
C ALA A 187 11.78 5.68 0.10
N ASP A 188 13.02 6.08 -0.25
CA ASP A 188 14.03 5.18 -0.81
C ASP A 188 14.35 4.03 0.15
N ARG A 189 14.59 4.36 1.42
CA ARG A 189 14.93 3.39 2.46
C ARG A 189 13.79 2.42 2.75
N LEU A 190 12.54 2.91 2.78
CA LEU A 190 11.36 2.07 2.98
C LEU A 190 11.10 1.12 1.81
N MET A 191 11.25 1.62 0.57
CA MET A 191 11.13 0.77 -0.62
C MET A 191 12.22 -0.31 -0.63
N ALA A 192 13.46 0.06 -0.26
CA ALA A 192 14.55 -0.89 -0.12
C ALA A 192 14.31 -1.94 0.98
N ALA A 193 13.69 -1.55 2.10
CA ALA A 193 13.28 -2.48 3.15
C ALA A 193 12.31 -3.53 2.60
N LEU A 194 11.27 -3.13 1.86
CA LEU A 194 10.36 -4.07 1.21
C LEU A 194 11.06 -5.00 0.22
N GLN A 195 12.00 -4.48 -0.58
CA GLN A 195 12.83 -5.32 -1.45
C GLN A 195 13.67 -6.35 -0.66
N GLY A 196 13.91 -6.14 0.63
CA GLY A 196 14.58 -7.07 1.53
C GLY A 196 13.75 -8.28 1.90
N ALA A 197 12.43 -8.09 1.99
CA ALA A 197 11.48 -9.17 2.23
C ALA A 197 10.96 -9.84 0.95
N LYS A 198 11.33 -9.34 -0.24
CA LYS A 198 10.84 -9.88 -1.52
C LYS A 198 11.49 -11.21 -1.90
N VAL A 199 11.06 -12.27 -1.24
CA VAL A 199 11.37 -13.66 -1.58
C VAL A 199 10.08 -14.48 -1.59
N ILE A 200 10.02 -15.51 -2.44
CA ILE A 200 8.84 -16.39 -2.52
C ILE A 200 8.57 -16.99 -1.14
N GLY A 201 7.34 -16.83 -0.65
CA GLY A 201 6.95 -17.36 0.65
C GLY A 201 7.49 -16.59 1.86
N ALA A 202 8.00 -15.37 1.68
CA ALA A 202 8.34 -14.48 2.80
C ALA A 202 7.20 -14.40 3.81
N ASP A 203 5.99 -14.20 3.29
CA ASP A 203 4.71 -14.58 3.89
C ASP A 203 4.39 -16.02 3.47
N THR A 204 4.37 -16.97 4.40
CA THR A 204 4.41 -18.40 4.03
C THR A 204 3.17 -18.86 3.26
N ARG A 205 2.01 -18.22 3.48
CA ARG A 205 0.79 -18.49 2.69
C ARG A 205 0.99 -18.18 1.20
N CYS A 206 1.84 -17.22 0.87
CA CYS A 206 2.07 -16.79 -0.50
C CYS A 206 3.09 -17.63 -1.28
N GLY A 207 3.74 -18.60 -0.61
CA GLY A 207 4.63 -19.56 -1.26
C GLY A 207 3.94 -20.34 -2.39
N ILE A 208 2.68 -20.76 -2.20
CA ILE A 208 1.90 -21.47 -3.23
C ILE A 208 1.54 -20.60 -4.45
N HIS A 209 1.60 -19.27 -4.28
CA HIS A 209 1.32 -18.29 -5.32
C HIS A 209 2.61 -17.83 -6.04
N ASN A 210 3.77 -18.38 -5.67
CA ASN A 210 5.10 -18.05 -6.20
C ASN A 210 5.43 -16.55 -6.09
N THR A 211 5.14 -15.98 -4.92
CA THR A 211 5.28 -14.55 -4.61
C THR A 211 5.65 -14.36 -3.14
N SER A 212 6.16 -13.19 -2.78
CA SER A 212 6.38 -12.79 -1.38
C SER A 212 5.09 -12.40 -0.67
N SER A 213 4.11 -11.88 -1.41
CA SER A 213 2.88 -11.28 -0.87
C SER A 213 1.76 -11.24 -1.93
N GLN A 214 0.54 -10.89 -1.50
CA GLN A 214 -0.63 -10.65 -2.37
C GLN A 214 -0.96 -9.16 -2.50
N SER A 215 -0.52 -8.37 -1.52
CA SER A 215 -0.63 -6.92 -1.52
C SER A 215 0.59 -6.28 -0.83
N SER A 216 0.88 -5.03 -1.21
CA SER A 216 1.96 -4.22 -0.64
C SER A 216 1.62 -2.73 -0.72
N PHE A 217 2.24 -1.92 0.14
CA PHE A 217 2.04 -0.47 0.17
C PHE A 217 3.30 0.28 0.63
N LEU A 218 3.37 1.56 0.26
CA LEU A 218 4.39 2.52 0.69
C LEU A 218 3.76 3.90 0.88
N ARG A 219 3.92 4.48 2.07
CA ARG A 219 3.32 5.74 2.48
C ARG A 219 4.37 6.62 3.16
N VAL A 220 4.40 7.92 2.83
CA VAL A 220 5.26 8.91 3.47
C VAL A 220 4.49 10.22 3.65
N ALA A 221 4.56 10.78 4.85
CA ALA A 221 4.11 12.12 5.18
C ALA A 221 5.29 13.06 5.43
N ARG A 222 5.15 14.29 4.97
CA ARG A 222 5.93 15.45 5.42
C ARG A 222 5.22 16.12 6.60
N MET A 223 5.97 16.83 7.42
CA MET A 223 5.46 17.54 8.61
C MET A 223 4.27 18.48 8.33
N ASN A 224 4.19 19.05 7.13
CA ASN A 224 3.17 20.02 6.73
C ASN A 224 2.03 19.42 5.88
N ASN A 225 2.02 18.09 5.67
CA ASN A 225 0.93 17.45 4.95
C ASN A 225 -0.38 17.57 5.73
N GLN A 226 -1.49 17.71 5.00
CA GLN A 226 -2.82 17.55 5.60
C GLN A 226 -3.07 16.06 5.86
N PRO A 227 -3.90 15.70 6.86
CA PRO A 227 -4.16 14.30 7.21
C PRO A 227 -4.56 13.39 6.03
N ASP A 228 -5.32 13.92 5.07
CA ASP A 228 -5.79 13.17 3.89
C ASP A 228 -4.90 13.33 2.65
N SER A 229 -3.71 13.90 2.79
CA SER A 229 -2.82 14.21 1.66
C SER A 229 -1.38 13.92 1.99
N LEU A 230 -1.06 12.62 2.05
CA LEU A 230 0.31 12.15 2.21
C LEU A 230 1.17 12.53 0.98
N TYR A 231 2.44 12.83 1.23
CA TYR A 231 3.44 13.12 0.19
C TYR A 231 3.65 11.93 -0.76
N LEU A 232 3.52 10.72 -0.24
CA LEU A 232 3.52 9.47 -1.00
C LEU A 232 2.45 8.54 -0.41
N ASP A 233 1.58 8.00 -1.26
CA ASP A 233 0.63 6.94 -0.88
C ASP A 233 0.43 5.99 -2.08
N LEU A 234 1.18 4.89 -2.10
CA LEU A 234 1.15 3.87 -3.13
C LEU A 234 0.74 2.54 -2.54
N TYR A 235 0.01 1.75 -3.33
CA TYR A 235 -0.30 0.37 -3.00
C TYR A 235 -0.46 -0.46 -4.28
N MET A 236 -0.23 -1.75 -4.14
CA MET A 236 -0.59 -2.77 -5.12
C MET A 236 -1.29 -3.91 -4.38
N SER A 237 -2.42 -4.40 -4.90
CA SER A 237 -3.14 -5.52 -4.30
C SER A 237 -3.86 -6.34 -5.35
N TYR A 238 -3.62 -7.66 -5.35
CA TYR A 238 -4.50 -8.60 -6.02
C TYR A 238 -5.80 -8.80 -5.23
N PRO A 239 -6.92 -9.17 -5.87
CA PRO A 239 -8.17 -9.54 -5.18
C PRO A 239 -7.96 -10.74 -4.23
N TYR A 240 -8.60 -10.72 -3.06
CA TYR A 240 -8.47 -11.76 -2.04
C TYR A 240 -8.82 -13.18 -2.53
N ASN A 241 -9.72 -13.28 -3.52
CA ASN A 241 -10.19 -14.54 -4.09
C ASN A 241 -9.36 -15.03 -5.29
N LEU A 242 -8.30 -14.32 -5.66
CA LEU A 242 -7.42 -14.74 -6.74
C LEU A 242 -6.57 -15.94 -6.29
N THR A 243 -6.75 -17.05 -7.00
CA THR A 243 -6.02 -18.31 -6.76
C THR A 243 -4.98 -18.57 -7.85
N GLY A 244 -4.03 -19.48 -7.58
CA GLY A 244 -2.99 -19.86 -8.53
C GLY A 244 -1.76 -18.94 -8.49
N ILE A 245 -0.90 -19.05 -9.50
CA ILE A 245 0.36 -18.29 -9.57
C ILE A 245 0.10 -16.83 -9.90
N TYR A 246 0.68 -15.91 -9.14
CA TYR A 246 0.63 -14.49 -9.47
C TYR A 246 1.68 -14.17 -10.53
N PRO A 247 1.33 -13.37 -11.56
CA PRO A 247 2.24 -13.11 -12.67
C PRO A 247 3.42 -12.20 -12.26
N VAL A 248 3.24 -11.36 -11.25
CA VAL A 248 4.24 -10.40 -10.76
C VAL A 248 4.12 -10.32 -9.24
N ASP A 249 5.25 -10.22 -8.55
CA ASP A 249 5.26 -9.96 -7.11
C ASP A 249 4.71 -8.54 -6.84
N PRO A 250 3.79 -8.34 -5.87
CA PRO A 250 3.28 -7.02 -5.54
C PRO A 250 4.36 -5.99 -5.23
N ILE A 251 5.50 -6.39 -4.65
CA ILE A 251 6.62 -5.50 -4.33
C ILE A 251 7.32 -5.01 -5.62
N ASP A 252 7.38 -5.82 -6.68
CA ASP A 252 7.89 -5.39 -8.00
C ASP A 252 6.96 -4.38 -8.67
N SER A 253 5.65 -4.60 -8.55
CA SER A 253 4.66 -3.65 -9.04
C SER A 253 4.71 -2.34 -8.26
N LEU A 254 4.87 -2.42 -6.94
CA LEU A 254 5.04 -1.25 -6.08
C LEU A 254 6.33 -0.48 -6.40
N GLN A 255 7.44 -1.17 -6.69
CA GLN A 255 8.68 -0.54 -7.16
C GLN A 255 8.45 0.23 -8.46
N THR A 256 7.70 -0.35 -9.41
CA THR A 256 7.38 0.33 -10.67
C THR A 256 6.59 1.61 -10.44
N LEU A 257 5.60 1.58 -9.53
CA LEU A 257 4.84 2.77 -9.12
C LEU A 257 5.75 3.80 -8.42
N TYR A 258 6.64 3.33 -7.57
CA TYR A 258 7.60 4.18 -6.85
C TYR A 258 8.57 4.88 -7.79
N ASP A 259 9.14 4.17 -8.77
CA ASP A 259 10.05 4.75 -9.75
C ASP A 259 9.35 5.83 -10.59
N ALA A 260 8.10 5.59 -10.99
CA ALA A 260 7.28 6.58 -11.69
C ALA A 260 7.01 7.82 -10.82
N TRP A 261 6.67 7.63 -9.54
CA TRP A 261 6.48 8.72 -8.59
C TRP A 261 7.79 9.50 -8.37
N LYS A 262 8.92 8.82 -8.24
CA LYS A 262 10.22 9.44 -7.98
C LYS A 262 10.66 10.34 -9.14
N VAL A 263 10.37 9.93 -10.37
CA VAL A 263 10.54 10.80 -11.55
C VAL A 263 9.66 12.04 -11.43
N TYR A 264 8.39 11.90 -11.07
CA TYR A 264 7.47 13.03 -10.91
C TYR A 264 7.90 14.01 -9.82
N VAL A 265 8.33 13.52 -8.66
CA VAL A 265 8.65 14.35 -7.49
C VAL A 265 10.02 15.01 -7.56
N ASN A 266 11.04 14.36 -8.13
CA ASN A 266 12.33 15.01 -8.37
C ASN A 266 12.22 16.25 -9.26
N VAL A 267 11.17 16.30 -10.08
CA VAL A 267 10.85 17.45 -10.92
C VAL A 267 10.18 18.58 -10.11
N ILE A 268 9.45 18.27 -9.03
CA ILE A 268 8.71 19.25 -8.21
C ILE A 268 9.60 19.88 -7.13
N ASP A 269 10.46 19.10 -6.47
CA ASP A 269 11.28 19.58 -5.33
C ASP A 269 12.59 20.28 -5.76
N ASN A 270 12.95 20.25 -7.04
CA ASN A 270 14.06 21.03 -7.62
C ASN A 270 13.49 22.09 -8.59
N PRO A 271 13.23 23.33 -8.15
CA PRO A 271 12.54 24.36 -8.93
C PRO A 271 13.36 24.94 -10.11
N GLY A 272 14.52 24.37 -10.41
CA GLY A 272 15.24 24.58 -11.67
C GLY A 272 14.93 23.54 -12.76
N GLY A 273 14.07 22.56 -12.46
CA GLY A 273 13.65 21.47 -13.34
C GLY A 273 12.21 21.63 -13.82
N PHE A 274 12.01 21.39 -15.10
CA PHE A 274 10.80 21.59 -15.89
C PHE A 274 9.48 21.05 -15.30
N ASN A 275 8.48 21.90 -15.13
CA ASN A 275 7.12 21.57 -14.67
C ASN A 275 6.45 20.41 -15.47
N PRO A 276 6.10 19.27 -14.84
CA PRO A 276 5.49 18.11 -15.50
C PRO A 276 3.96 18.10 -15.36
N CYS A 277 3.36 19.23 -14.99
CA CYS A 277 1.90 19.33 -14.87
C CYS A 277 1.17 19.23 -16.23
N LEU A 278 1.90 19.44 -17.33
CA LEU A 278 1.39 19.40 -18.68
C LEU A 278 1.65 18.03 -19.32
N LYS A 279 0.59 17.34 -19.72
CA LYS A 279 0.70 16.18 -20.62
C LYS A 279 0.48 16.65 -22.06
N VAL A 280 1.35 16.23 -22.97
CA VAL A 280 1.17 16.47 -24.41
C VAL A 280 1.06 15.14 -25.11
N PHE A 281 -0.05 14.92 -25.80
CA PHE A 281 -0.28 13.69 -26.57
C PHE A 281 -0.70 14.04 -27.99
N THR A 282 -0.09 13.36 -28.94
CA THR A 282 -0.39 13.52 -30.36
C THR A 282 -1.06 12.26 -30.87
N GLU A 283 -2.26 12.41 -31.40
CA GLU A 283 -3.01 11.35 -32.06
C GLU A 283 -2.43 11.03 -33.45
N SER A 284 -2.73 9.84 -33.97
CA SER A 284 -2.40 9.48 -35.36
C SER A 284 -3.08 10.38 -36.41
N SER A 285 -4.15 11.07 -36.01
CA SER A 285 -4.86 12.09 -36.81
C SER A 285 -4.04 13.39 -36.99
N GLY A 286 -2.95 13.57 -36.24
CA GLY A 286 -2.14 14.79 -36.22
C GLY A 286 -2.62 15.85 -35.22
N THR A 287 -3.74 15.62 -34.53
CA THR A 287 -4.17 16.44 -33.40
C THR A 287 -3.20 16.26 -32.25
N THR A 288 -2.65 17.36 -31.75
CA THR A 288 -1.88 17.38 -30.51
C THR A 288 -2.69 18.06 -29.42
N THR A 289 -2.89 17.36 -28.31
CA THR A 289 -3.61 17.87 -27.15
C THR A 289 -2.64 18.18 -26.03
N PHE A 290 -2.80 19.36 -25.46
CA PHE A 290 -2.11 19.87 -24.28
C PHE A 290 -3.09 19.79 -23.11
N ASP A 291 -2.80 18.92 -22.16
CA ASP A 291 -3.58 18.67 -20.96
C ASP A 291 -2.93 19.34 -19.75
N PHE A 292 -3.57 20.40 -19.30
CA PHE A 292 -3.27 21.23 -18.15
C PHE A 292 -4.04 20.78 -16.90
N GLY A 293 -4.74 19.65 -16.92
CA GLY A 293 -5.57 19.17 -15.81
C GLY A 293 -4.82 18.96 -14.49
N LEU A 294 -3.48 18.82 -14.53
CA LEU A 294 -2.62 18.74 -13.36
C LEU A 294 -1.89 20.06 -13.06
N CYS A 295 -2.03 21.08 -13.91
CA CYS A 295 -1.43 22.39 -13.73
C CYS A 295 -2.27 23.24 -12.78
N HIS A 296 -1.66 23.80 -11.74
CA HIS A 296 -2.27 24.88 -10.97
C HIS A 296 -1.98 26.20 -11.70
N ASN A 297 -2.95 27.13 -11.72
CA ASN A 297 -2.82 28.46 -12.33
C ASN A 297 -2.57 28.50 -13.86
N TYR A 298 -3.04 27.51 -14.63
CA TYR A 298 -2.95 27.55 -16.10
C TYR A 298 -3.86 28.58 -16.81
N PRO A 299 -5.05 29.01 -16.31
CA PRO A 299 -5.95 29.85 -17.11
C PRO A 299 -5.31 31.17 -17.51
N GLY A 300 -5.24 31.45 -18.81
CA GLY A 300 -4.60 32.62 -19.41
C GLY A 300 -3.09 32.49 -19.63
N SER A 301 -2.53 31.29 -19.49
CA SER A 301 -1.18 30.97 -19.97
C SER A 301 -1.15 30.87 -21.49
N ARG A 302 0.04 30.91 -22.10
CA ARG A 302 0.23 30.87 -23.55
C ARG A 302 1.18 29.75 -23.96
N VAL A 303 0.76 28.91 -24.89
CA VAL A 303 1.60 27.91 -25.54
C VAL A 303 2.24 28.51 -26.78
N GLU A 304 3.54 28.30 -26.95
CA GLU A 304 4.31 28.61 -28.15
C GLU A 304 4.96 27.33 -28.67
N ILE A 305 4.89 27.07 -29.97
CA ILE A 305 5.40 25.85 -30.61
C ILE A 305 6.47 26.24 -31.63
N TYR A 306 7.57 25.51 -31.66
CA TYR A 306 8.76 25.75 -32.46
C TYR A 306 9.19 24.48 -33.21
N ASP A 307 9.86 24.64 -34.34
CA ASP A 307 10.63 23.56 -34.95
C ASP A 307 11.99 23.39 -34.25
N ILE A 308 12.72 22.31 -34.60
CA ILE A 308 14.05 22.02 -34.04
C ILE A 308 15.12 23.08 -34.35
N THR A 309 14.86 23.99 -35.29
CA THR A 309 15.77 25.11 -35.59
C THR A 309 15.51 26.32 -34.71
N GLY A 310 14.51 26.25 -33.84
CA GLY A 310 14.09 27.34 -32.95
C GLY A 310 13.15 28.34 -33.61
N ARG A 311 12.67 28.08 -34.83
CA ARG A 311 11.70 28.96 -35.50
C ARG A 311 10.30 28.66 -34.95
N ARG A 312 9.60 29.71 -34.50
CA ARG A 312 8.22 29.59 -34.01
C ARG A 312 7.27 29.21 -35.15
N ILE A 313 6.54 28.12 -34.95
CA ILE A 313 5.52 27.61 -35.87
C ILE A 313 4.17 28.24 -35.56
N THR A 314 3.73 28.19 -34.30
CA THR A 314 2.41 28.66 -33.88
C THR A 314 2.34 28.87 -32.36
N GLY A 315 1.16 29.19 -31.84
CA GLY A 315 0.85 29.23 -30.41
C GLY A 315 -0.61 29.58 -30.15
N PHE A 316 -1.07 29.37 -28.91
CA PHE A 316 -2.44 29.63 -28.49
C PHE A 316 -2.50 29.99 -27.00
N GLU A 317 -3.57 30.67 -26.60
CA GLU A 317 -3.88 30.93 -25.18
C GLU A 317 -4.66 29.76 -24.59
N VAL A 318 -4.37 29.44 -23.33
CA VAL A 318 -4.95 28.32 -22.60
C VAL A 318 -6.15 28.83 -21.82
N ASN A 319 -7.35 28.43 -22.24
CA ASN A 319 -8.62 28.83 -21.64
C ASN A 319 -9.35 27.63 -21.02
N SER A 320 -8.96 26.42 -21.38
CA SER A 320 -9.50 25.14 -20.92
C SER A 320 -8.37 24.25 -20.36
N PRO A 321 -8.67 23.33 -19.43
CA PRO A 321 -7.69 22.34 -18.98
C PRO A 321 -7.25 21.38 -20.10
N LEU A 322 -8.02 21.25 -21.18
CA LEU A 322 -7.66 20.48 -22.36
C LEU A 322 -7.71 21.40 -23.58
N GLU A 323 -6.60 21.54 -24.28
CA GLU A 323 -6.46 22.35 -25.50
C GLU A 323 -5.92 21.50 -26.65
N GLY A 324 -6.65 21.42 -27.75
CA GLY A 324 -6.26 20.66 -28.94
C GLY A 324 -5.81 21.56 -30.07
N ILE A 325 -4.71 21.20 -30.75
CA ILE A 325 -4.24 21.88 -31.96
C ILE A 325 -3.91 20.87 -33.06
N GLN A 326 -4.42 21.14 -34.28
CA GLN A 326 -4.02 20.42 -35.47
C GLN A 326 -2.78 21.08 -36.07
N LEU A 327 -1.71 20.31 -36.26
CA LEU A 327 -0.46 20.80 -36.85
C LEU A 327 -0.20 20.08 -38.17
N LYS A 328 0.28 20.84 -39.18
CA LYS A 328 0.61 20.31 -40.52
C LYS A 328 2.09 19.91 -40.66
N ASN A 329 2.87 20.08 -39.58
CA ASN A 329 4.29 19.77 -39.56
C ASN A 329 4.50 18.28 -39.25
N HIS A 330 5.69 17.79 -39.54
CA HIS A 330 6.11 16.42 -39.20
C HIS A 330 7.44 16.45 -38.46
N GLY A 331 7.68 15.44 -37.63
CA GLY A 331 8.90 15.31 -36.85
C GLY A 331 8.82 15.95 -35.47
N ILE A 332 9.98 16.23 -34.88
CA ILE A 332 10.10 16.72 -33.50
C ILE A 332 9.76 18.21 -33.47
N LEU A 333 8.80 18.58 -32.62
CA LEU A 333 8.48 19.97 -32.30
C LEU A 333 8.77 20.24 -30.84
N ILE A 334 9.09 21.49 -30.53
CA ILE A 334 9.34 21.97 -29.18
C ILE A 334 8.18 22.88 -28.79
N TYR A 335 7.64 22.75 -27.58
CA TYR A 335 6.70 23.71 -27.04
C TYR A 335 7.30 24.46 -25.85
N ARG A 336 6.80 25.66 -25.61
CA ARG A 336 7.04 26.48 -24.43
C ARG A 336 5.71 26.98 -23.91
N ILE A 337 5.51 26.96 -22.61
CA ILE A 337 4.37 27.61 -21.94
C ILE A 337 4.89 28.83 -21.20
N LEU A 338 4.19 29.94 -21.36
CA LEU A 338 4.43 31.19 -20.67
C LEU A 338 3.21 31.51 -19.79
N ASP A 339 3.42 31.98 -18.57
CA ASP A 339 2.35 32.53 -17.73
C ASP A 339 1.90 33.92 -18.23
N LYS A 340 0.95 34.53 -17.53
CA LYS A 340 0.43 35.88 -17.84
C LYS A 340 1.50 36.96 -17.76
N GLU A 341 2.56 36.74 -16.99
CA GLU A 341 3.70 37.64 -16.84
C GLU A 341 4.85 37.32 -17.83
N ASN A 342 4.61 36.44 -18.83
CA ASN A 342 5.59 35.94 -19.79
C ASN A 342 6.77 35.17 -19.18
N ARG A 343 6.62 34.62 -17.98
CA ARG A 343 7.63 33.72 -17.39
C ARG A 343 7.39 32.31 -17.90
N GLN A 344 8.48 31.61 -18.23
CA GLN A 344 8.41 30.25 -18.73
C GLN A 344 7.93 29.30 -17.61
N MET A 345 6.76 28.70 -17.83
CA MET A 345 6.15 27.72 -16.93
C MET A 345 6.58 26.30 -17.24
N ALA A 346 6.73 25.97 -18.53
CA ALA A 346 7.10 24.64 -19.00
C ALA A 346 7.72 24.72 -20.39
N GLU A 347 8.50 23.71 -20.75
CA GLU A 347 8.88 23.43 -22.12
C GLU A 347 9.04 21.92 -22.30
N GLY A 348 8.94 21.48 -23.53
CA GLY A 348 9.13 20.08 -23.85
C GLY A 348 9.11 19.86 -25.34
N LYS A 349 9.12 18.59 -25.74
CA LYS A 349 9.04 18.19 -27.14
C LYS A 349 7.96 17.15 -27.35
N PHE A 350 7.39 17.14 -28.54
CA PHE A 350 6.46 16.12 -29.00
C PHE A 350 6.77 15.79 -30.45
N ILE A 351 6.30 14.63 -30.90
CA ILE A 351 6.54 14.14 -32.25
C ILE A 351 5.21 14.15 -32.99
N LEU A 352 5.16 14.86 -34.11
CA LEU A 352 4.07 14.72 -35.05
C LEU A 352 4.39 13.55 -36.00
N PRO A 353 3.58 12.48 -36.00
CA PRO A 353 3.82 11.35 -36.88
C PRO A 353 3.73 11.80 -38.35
N GLU A 354 4.55 11.18 -39.20
CA GLU A 354 4.33 11.26 -40.65
C GLU A 354 3.08 10.45 -40.98
N HIS A 355 2.10 11.08 -41.63
CA HIS A 355 0.99 10.34 -42.20
C HIS A 355 1.55 9.46 -43.32
N ARG A 356 1.45 8.13 -43.16
CA ARG A 356 1.67 7.20 -44.29
C ARG A 356 0.49 7.22 -45.24
#